data_AF-A0A4P8GRH1-F1
#
_entry.id   AF-A0A4P8GRH1-F1
#
_cell.length_a   1.000
_cell.length_b   1.000
_cell.length_c   1.000
_cell.angle_alpha   90.00
_cell.angle_beta   90.00
_cell.angle_gamma   90.00
#
_symmetry.space_group_name_H-M   'P 1'
#
loop_
_entity.id
_entity.type
_entity.pdbx_description
1 polymer ?
#
loop_
_entity_poly.entity_id
_entity_poly.type
_entity_poly.pdbx_seq_one_letter_code
_entity_poly.pdbx_strand_id
1 'polypeptide(L)'
;MSGEPADFSRHNPGTGTPRDYAIFFTREPAANAAAVEKELDAHLGQCSSLRQWTAARGATLADVASGVEVLEGLLTGPDRNGPAPWRLRVETGLFIGTVLVRNLPVARWRLLPNGYPVVHLAENTDLDVIALARTRLETGAPDLRTVLPYAESLTPAP
;
A
#
# COMPACT_ATOMS: atom_id res chain seq x y z
N MET A 1 47.47 -3.02 10.35
CA MET A 1 46.47 -2.06 9.84
C MET A 1 46.69 -1.96 8.34
N SER A 2 46.00 -2.81 7.59
CA SER A 2 44.93 -2.43 6.64
C SER A 2 45.55 -2.24 5.25
N GLY A 3 45.25 -2.99 4.20
CA GLY A 3 44.03 -3.68 3.80
C GLY A 3 43.72 -3.16 2.39
N GLU A 4 43.87 -3.99 1.37
CA GLU A 4 43.57 -3.71 -0.05
C GLU A 4 42.75 -4.89 -0.60
N PRO A 5 42.07 -4.80 -1.75
CA PRO A 5 41.20 -3.75 -2.30
C PRO A 5 39.77 -4.29 -2.50
N ALA A 6 38.83 -3.46 -2.94
CA ALA A 6 37.68 -3.98 -3.69
C ALA A 6 37.23 -2.98 -4.77
N ASP A 7 37.65 -3.27 -6.00
CA ASP A 7 37.07 -2.77 -7.23
C ASP A 7 35.81 -3.60 -7.53
N PHE A 8 34.65 -2.96 -7.41
CA PHE A 8 33.38 -3.49 -7.89
C PHE A 8 32.94 -2.67 -9.11
N SER A 9 33.68 -2.85 -10.20
CA SER A 9 33.29 -2.39 -11.52
C SER A 9 31.85 -2.78 -11.85
N ARG A 10 31.04 -1.73 -12.02
CA ARG A 10 29.69 -1.75 -12.56
C ARG A 10 29.75 -2.05 -14.06
N HIS A 11 29.06 -3.09 -14.53
CA HIS A 11 28.18 -3.04 -15.71
C HIS A 11 27.48 -4.38 -15.95
N ASN A 12 26.14 -4.39 -15.89
CA ASN A 12 25.33 -4.69 -17.07
C ASN A 12 23.97 -3.97 -16.95
N PRO A 13 23.46 -3.30 -18.00
CA PRO A 13 22.28 -2.46 -17.96
C PRO A 13 21.05 -3.29 -18.32
N GLY A 14 20.22 -3.57 -17.32
CA GLY A 14 18.82 -3.95 -17.56
C GLY A 14 18.02 -2.67 -17.72
N THR A 15 17.42 -2.47 -18.89
CA THR A 15 16.42 -1.44 -19.19
C THR A 15 15.20 -1.60 -18.29
N GLY A 16 15.27 -1.11 -17.06
CA GLY A 16 14.13 -0.94 -16.17
C GLY A 16 13.83 0.55 -16.07
N THR A 17 12.65 0.95 -16.49
CA THR A 17 12.09 2.26 -16.15
C THR A 17 12.18 2.43 -14.63
N PRO A 18 12.70 3.54 -14.09
CA PRO A 18 12.77 3.74 -12.66
C PRO A 18 11.35 3.73 -12.11
N ARG A 19 11.03 2.73 -11.28
CA ARG A 19 9.81 2.75 -10.47
C ARG A 19 10.15 3.55 -9.21
N ASP A 20 9.37 4.58 -8.92
CA ASP A 20 9.56 5.59 -7.87
C ASP A 20 9.51 5.08 -6.41
N TYR A 21 9.96 3.86 -6.12
CA TYR A 21 10.05 3.35 -4.75
C TYR A 21 11.30 2.50 -4.53
N ALA A 22 11.97 2.77 -3.42
CA ALA A 22 13.05 1.95 -2.89
C ALA A 22 12.47 0.84 -2.01
N ILE A 23 12.89 -0.40 -2.24
CA ILE A 23 12.59 -1.56 -1.38
C ILE A 23 13.66 -1.61 -0.28
N PHE A 24 13.23 -1.65 0.98
CA PHE A 24 14.13 -1.79 2.14
C PHE A 24 13.73 -3.02 2.95
N PHE A 25 14.72 -3.84 3.31
CA PHE A 25 14.54 -4.99 4.21
C PHE A 25 14.56 -4.53 5.67
N THR A 26 13.62 -5.00 6.49
CA THR A 26 13.70 -4.84 7.95
C THR A 26 14.01 -6.16 8.65
N ARG A 27 14.84 -6.07 9.68
CA ARG A 27 15.36 -7.12 10.55
C ARG A 27 14.25 -7.70 11.46
N GLU A 28 14.47 -8.93 11.91
CA GLU A 28 13.61 -9.86 12.69
C GLU A 28 12.54 -9.27 13.64
N PRO A 29 11.36 -9.91 13.75
CA PRO A 29 10.24 -9.42 14.55
C PRO A 29 10.48 -9.55 16.07
N ALA A 30 10.06 -8.53 16.82
CA ALA A 30 10.10 -8.52 18.28
C ALA A 30 9.09 -9.50 18.91
N ALA A 31 9.33 -9.91 20.16
CA ALA A 31 8.52 -10.89 20.92
C ALA A 31 7.03 -10.52 21.14
N ASN A 32 6.60 -9.32 20.71
CA ASN A 32 5.22 -8.82 20.76
C ASN A 32 4.66 -8.40 19.37
N ALA A 33 5.29 -8.83 18.27
CA ALA A 33 4.99 -8.37 16.92
C ALA A 33 3.50 -8.48 16.54
N ALA A 34 2.83 -9.59 16.85
CA ALA A 34 1.42 -9.78 16.50
C ALA A 34 0.47 -8.78 17.19
N ALA A 35 0.76 -8.38 18.44
CA ALA A 35 -0.05 -7.39 19.14
C ALA A 35 0.16 -5.98 18.56
N VAL A 36 1.41 -5.64 18.25
CA VAL A 36 1.79 -4.38 17.59
C VAL A 36 1.19 -4.30 16.19
N GLU A 37 1.20 -5.39 15.43
CA GLU A 37 0.59 -5.47 14.09
C GLU A 37 -0.93 -5.24 14.15
N LYS A 38 -1.62 -5.83 15.13
CA LYS A 38 -3.06 -5.61 15.33
C LYS A 38 -3.39 -4.17 15.71
N GLU A 39 -2.59 -3.57 16.59
CA GLU A 39 -2.72 -2.15 16.95
C GLU A 39 -2.47 -1.25 15.74
N LEU A 40 -1.43 -1.55 14.95
CA LEU A 40 -1.11 -0.83 13.73
C LEU A 40 -2.23 -0.93 12.68
N ASP A 41 -2.79 -2.12 12.46
CA ASP A 41 -3.96 -2.29 11.56
C ASP A 41 -5.15 -1.45 12.04
N ALA A 42 -5.45 -1.48 13.34
CA ALA A 42 -6.53 -0.69 13.91
C ALA A 42 -6.31 0.82 13.75
N HIS A 43 -5.09 1.33 13.86
CA HIS A 43 -4.77 2.74 13.68
C HIS A 43 -4.77 3.17 12.20
N LEU A 44 -4.16 2.38 11.31
CA LEU A 44 -4.09 2.69 9.89
C LEU A 44 -5.46 2.53 9.20
N GLY A 45 -6.28 1.58 9.65
CA GLY A 45 -7.61 1.29 9.10
C GLY A 45 -8.72 2.27 9.48
N GLN A 46 -8.46 3.26 10.35
CA GLN A 46 -9.48 4.23 10.78
C GLN A 46 -10.02 5.04 9.60
N CYS A 47 -9.13 5.54 8.74
CA CYS A 47 -9.45 6.21 7.48
C CYS A 47 -10.63 7.21 7.58
N SER A 48 -10.66 7.99 8.66
CA SER A 48 -11.82 8.81 9.05
C SER A 48 -12.24 9.85 8.01
N SER A 49 -11.28 10.50 7.34
CA SER A 49 -11.55 11.50 6.30
C SER A 49 -12.09 10.85 5.03
N LEU A 50 -11.54 9.70 4.63
CA LEU A 50 -12.03 8.91 3.50
C LEU A 50 -13.47 8.43 3.74
N ARG A 51 -13.75 7.88 4.92
CA ARG A 51 -15.09 7.41 5.27
C ARG A 51 -16.11 8.55 5.33
N GLN A 52 -15.71 9.71 5.85
CA GLN A 52 -16.56 10.92 5.78
C GLN A 52 -16.79 11.36 4.34
N TRP A 53 -15.75 11.33 3.50
CA TRP A 53 -15.85 11.69 2.08
C TRP A 53 -16.76 10.75 1.29
N THR A 54 -16.75 9.45 1.56
CA THR A 54 -17.67 8.47 0.96
C THR A 54 -19.09 8.61 1.51
N ALA A 55 -19.24 8.81 2.81
CA ALA A 55 -20.55 8.98 3.45
C ALA A 55 -21.27 10.23 2.93
N ALA A 56 -20.54 11.34 2.71
CA ALA A 56 -21.07 12.54 2.08
C ALA A 56 -21.57 12.32 0.63
N ARG A 57 -21.22 11.19 0.02
CA ARG A 57 -21.66 10.74 -1.32
C ARG A 57 -22.64 9.56 -1.24
N GLY A 58 -23.21 9.29 -0.05
CA GLY A 58 -24.20 8.24 0.15
C GLY A 58 -23.63 6.82 0.18
N ALA A 59 -22.32 6.66 0.35
CA ALA A 59 -21.64 5.37 0.30
C ALA A 59 -20.92 5.02 1.60
N THR A 60 -20.90 3.73 1.95
CA THR A 60 -20.15 3.21 3.11
C THR A 60 -19.06 2.26 2.63
N LEU A 61 -17.85 2.41 3.18
CA LEU A 61 -16.73 1.52 2.89
C LEU A 61 -16.70 0.36 3.89
N ALA A 62 -16.82 -0.85 3.37
CA ALA A 62 -16.48 -2.07 4.10
C ALA A 62 -14.99 -2.37 3.90
N ASP A 63 -14.32 -2.93 4.90
CA ASP A 63 -12.87 -3.21 4.85
C ASP A 63 -12.58 -4.55 4.13
N VAL A 64 -13.22 -4.75 2.99
CA VAL A 64 -13.17 -5.95 2.13
C VAL A 64 -13.19 -5.52 0.66
N ALA A 65 -13.04 -6.47 -0.26
CA ALA A 65 -13.00 -6.21 -1.70
C ALA A 65 -14.18 -5.35 -2.21
N SER A 66 -15.41 -5.58 -1.73
CA SER A 66 -16.57 -4.78 -2.16
C SER A 66 -16.49 -3.30 -1.76
N GLY A 67 -15.76 -2.96 -0.69
CA GLY A 67 -15.48 -1.56 -0.35
C GLY A 67 -14.55 -0.88 -1.35
N VAL A 68 -13.62 -1.63 -1.95
CA VAL A 68 -12.76 -1.12 -3.04
C VAL A 68 -13.59 -0.83 -4.28
N GLU A 69 -14.56 -1.68 -4.60
CA GLU A 69 -15.47 -1.44 -5.73
C GLU A 69 -16.27 -0.15 -5.57
N VAL A 70 -16.81 0.08 -4.37
CA VAL A 70 -17.53 1.30 -4.00
C VAL A 70 -16.61 2.52 -4.13
N LEU A 71 -15.41 2.46 -3.56
CA LEU A 71 -14.45 3.55 -3.63
C LEU A 71 -14.07 3.88 -5.08
N GLU A 72 -13.72 2.86 -5.87
CA GLU A 72 -13.36 3.02 -7.27
C GLU A 72 -14.52 3.64 -8.07
N GLY A 73 -15.76 3.19 -7.82
CA GLY A 73 -16.96 3.79 -8.42
C GLY A 73 -17.05 5.29 -8.17
N LEU A 74 -16.87 5.74 -6.93
CA LEU A 74 -16.86 7.16 -6.56
C LEU A 74 -15.70 7.93 -7.21
N LEU A 75 -14.52 7.32 -7.35
CA LEU A 75 -13.35 7.93 -7.99
C LEU A 75 -13.49 8.07 -9.51
N THR A 76 -14.28 7.19 -10.15
CA THR A 76 -14.61 7.27 -11.59
C THR A 76 -15.89 8.02 -11.89
N GLY A 77 -16.70 8.32 -10.87
CA GLY A 77 -18.03 8.88 -11.02
C GLY A 77 -18.02 10.36 -11.45
N PRO A 78 -19.17 10.86 -11.95
CA PRO A 78 -19.31 12.25 -12.40
C PRO A 78 -19.08 13.28 -11.27
N ASP A 79 -19.28 12.87 -10.01
CA ASP A 79 -19.09 13.71 -8.83
C ASP A 79 -17.62 13.87 -8.39
N ARG A 80 -16.66 13.35 -9.18
CA ARG A 80 -15.23 13.55 -8.98
C ARG A 80 -14.84 14.99 -9.32
N ASN A 81 -15.12 15.91 -8.41
CA ASN A 81 -14.77 17.32 -8.55
C ASN A 81 -13.33 17.58 -8.10
N GLY A 82 -12.45 17.87 -9.08
CA GLY A 82 -11.10 18.37 -8.84
C GLY A 82 -10.10 17.37 -8.25
N PRO A 83 -8.85 17.80 -7.99
CA PRO A 83 -7.83 16.95 -7.39
C PRO A 83 -8.20 16.62 -5.93
N ALA A 84 -8.05 15.34 -5.56
CA ALA A 84 -8.29 14.87 -4.21
C ALA A 84 -7.36 15.60 -3.20
N PRO A 85 -7.87 16.08 -2.04
CA PRO A 85 -7.05 16.61 -0.96
C PRO A 85 -5.96 15.62 -0.55
N TRP A 86 -4.79 16.12 -0.14
CA TRP A 86 -3.64 15.26 0.19
C TRP A 86 -3.98 14.15 1.21
N ARG A 87 -4.79 14.48 2.22
CA ARG A 87 -5.21 13.54 3.27
C ARG A 87 -6.10 12.42 2.72
N LEU A 88 -6.95 12.74 1.75
CA LEU A 88 -7.76 11.74 1.05
C LEU A 88 -6.85 10.76 0.29
N ARG A 89 -5.79 11.25 -0.36
CA ARG A 89 -4.82 10.39 -1.06
C ARG A 89 -4.14 9.40 -0.12
N VAL A 90 -3.70 9.86 1.04
CA VAL A 90 -3.09 9.00 2.07
C VAL A 90 -4.08 7.97 2.57
N GLU A 91 -5.28 8.39 2.99
CA GLU A 91 -6.27 7.48 3.55
C GLU A 91 -6.84 6.50 2.51
N THR A 92 -6.87 6.85 1.21
CA THR A 92 -7.15 5.88 0.13
C THR A 92 -6.11 4.76 0.13
N GLY A 93 -4.82 5.09 0.22
CA GLY A 93 -3.77 4.07 0.30
C GLY A 93 -3.87 3.20 1.54
N LEU A 94 -4.12 3.81 2.70
CA LEU A 94 -4.29 3.07 3.96
C LEU A 94 -5.51 2.14 3.93
N PHE A 95 -6.61 2.58 3.32
CA PHE A 95 -7.79 1.74 3.12
C PHE A 95 -7.49 0.53 2.24
N ILE A 96 -6.79 0.74 1.10
CA ILE A 96 -6.36 -0.36 0.24
C ILE A 96 -5.47 -1.34 1.01
N GLY A 97 -4.50 -0.85 1.77
CA GLY A 97 -3.65 -1.73 2.57
C GLY A 97 -4.41 -2.50 3.64
N THR A 98 -5.43 -1.90 4.26
CA THR A 98 -6.32 -2.58 5.21
C THR A 98 -7.09 -3.72 4.54
N VAL A 99 -7.62 -3.48 3.32
CA VAL A 99 -8.28 -4.53 2.53
C VAL A 99 -7.30 -5.67 2.21
N LEU A 100 -6.07 -5.37 1.82
CA LEU A 100 -5.05 -6.40 1.56
C LEU A 100 -4.76 -7.25 2.80
N VAL A 101 -4.44 -6.62 3.93
CA VAL A 101 -4.14 -7.30 5.21
C VAL A 101 -5.29 -8.18 5.68
N ARG A 102 -6.54 -7.76 5.45
CA ARG A 102 -7.73 -8.53 5.86
C ARG A 102 -8.11 -9.67 4.93
N ASN A 103 -7.71 -9.61 3.66
CA ASN A 103 -8.12 -10.59 2.65
C ASN A 103 -7.00 -11.56 2.26
N LEU A 104 -5.73 -11.21 2.53
CA LEU A 104 -4.57 -12.05 2.22
C LEU A 104 -3.90 -12.51 3.53
N PRO A 105 -3.88 -13.82 3.85
CA PRO A 105 -3.35 -14.33 5.12
C PRO A 105 -1.89 -13.96 5.41
N VAL A 106 -1.07 -13.81 4.36
CA VAL A 106 0.35 -13.47 4.47
C VAL A 106 0.61 -11.95 4.53
N ALA A 107 -0.40 -11.14 4.19
CA ALA A 107 -0.25 -9.71 4.12
C ALA A 107 -0.23 -9.10 5.52
N ARG A 108 0.78 -8.28 5.80
CA ARG A 108 0.89 -7.55 7.07
C ARG A 108 1.41 -6.15 6.88
N TRP A 109 0.99 -5.25 7.76
CA TRP A 109 1.57 -3.92 7.81
C TRP A 109 3.03 -3.98 8.25
N ARG A 110 3.85 -3.15 7.61
CA ARG A 110 5.22 -2.87 8.03
C ARG A 110 5.46 -1.38 7.99
N LEU A 111 6.13 -0.85 9.01
CA LEU A 111 6.66 0.50 8.98
C LEU A 111 8.11 0.45 8.52
N LEU A 112 8.46 1.24 7.51
CA LEU A 112 9.84 1.49 7.14
C LEU A 112 10.54 2.31 8.25
N PRO A 113 11.88 2.37 8.30
CA PRO A 113 12.61 3.11 9.34
C PRO A 113 12.24 4.60 9.47
N ASN A 114 11.70 5.19 8.39
CA ASN A 114 11.18 6.57 8.37
C ASN A 114 9.72 6.69 8.86
N GLY A 115 9.11 5.60 9.32
CA GLY A 115 7.71 5.54 9.76
C GLY A 115 6.69 5.40 8.62
N TYR A 116 7.14 5.23 7.38
CA TYR A 116 6.23 5.10 6.23
C TYR A 116 5.58 3.70 6.19
N PRO A 117 4.25 3.60 6.08
CA PRO A 117 3.57 2.31 6.08
C PRO A 117 3.58 1.67 4.69
N VAL A 118 3.92 0.39 4.65
CA VAL A 118 3.85 -0.48 3.47
C VAL A 118 3.14 -1.79 3.82
N VAL A 119 2.59 -2.47 2.82
CA VAL A 119 2.03 -3.82 2.99
C VAL A 119 3.06 -4.84 2.54
N HIS A 120 3.54 -5.66 3.46
CA HIS A 120 4.41 -6.77 3.14
C HIS A 120 3.59 -7.97 2.65
N LEU A 121 4.00 -8.58 1.53
CA LEU A 121 3.29 -9.71 0.90
C LEU A 121 4.12 -11.01 0.88
N ALA A 122 5.43 -10.88 0.65
CA ALA A 122 6.37 -12.00 0.58
C ALA A 122 7.79 -11.49 0.85
N GLU A 123 8.76 -12.39 0.99
CA GLU A 123 10.17 -12.00 1.09
C GLU A 123 10.53 -11.03 -0.05
N ASN A 124 11.12 -9.90 0.32
CA ASN A 124 11.52 -8.83 -0.61
C ASN A 124 10.38 -8.20 -1.43
N THR A 125 9.13 -8.40 -1.03
CA THR A 125 7.93 -7.92 -1.72
C THR A 125 7.09 -7.08 -0.76
N ASP A 126 7.29 -5.77 -0.82
CA ASP A 126 6.51 -4.78 -0.09
C ASP A 126 5.78 -3.87 -1.09
N LEU A 127 4.52 -3.60 -0.83
CA LEU A 127 3.67 -2.74 -1.65
C LEU A 127 3.47 -1.38 -0.98
N ASP A 128 3.87 -0.33 -1.70
CA ASP A 128 3.59 1.06 -1.32
C ASP A 128 2.17 1.45 -1.76
N VAL A 129 1.22 1.24 -0.85
CA VAL A 129 -0.21 1.50 -1.09
C VAL A 129 -0.55 3.00 -1.15
N ILE A 130 0.24 3.87 -0.51
CA ILE A 130 0.02 5.32 -0.53
C ILE A 130 0.50 5.89 -1.87
N ALA A 131 1.66 5.46 -2.37
CA ALA A 131 2.13 5.83 -3.70
C ALA A 131 1.15 5.34 -4.77
N LEU A 132 0.67 4.10 -4.67
CA LEU A 132 -0.34 3.54 -5.58
C LEU A 132 -1.61 4.39 -5.60
N ALA A 133 -2.16 4.73 -4.43
CA ALA A 133 -3.35 5.56 -4.30
C ALA A 133 -3.14 6.98 -4.86
N ARG A 134 -1.97 7.58 -4.61
CA ARG A 134 -1.60 8.87 -5.19
C ARG A 134 -1.62 8.81 -6.72
N THR A 135 -0.93 7.83 -7.31
CA THR A 135 -0.90 7.64 -8.76
C THR A 135 -2.31 7.43 -9.32
N ARG A 136 -3.16 6.65 -8.66
CA ARG A 136 -4.58 6.48 -9.04
C ARG A 136 -5.34 7.80 -9.08
N LEU A 137 -5.19 8.62 -8.05
CA LEU A 137 -5.94 9.87 -7.90
C LEU A 137 -5.44 10.97 -8.84
N GLU A 138 -4.17 10.93 -9.21
CA GLU A 138 -3.54 11.88 -10.15
C GLU A 138 -3.80 11.49 -11.60
N THR A 139 -3.57 10.21 -11.94
CA THR A 139 -3.51 9.77 -13.35
C THR A 139 -4.76 9.06 -13.83
N GLY A 140 -5.61 8.56 -12.92
CA GLY A 140 -6.72 7.70 -13.28
C GLY A 140 -6.40 6.21 -13.22
N ALA A 141 -5.14 5.81 -13.03
CA ALA A 141 -4.69 4.42 -13.03
C ALA A 141 -3.69 4.14 -11.90
N PRO A 142 -3.53 2.89 -11.42
CA PRO A 142 -4.25 1.67 -11.83
C PRO A 142 -5.65 1.56 -11.21
N ASP A 143 -6.61 0.89 -11.87
CA ASP A 143 -7.94 0.61 -11.25
C ASP A 143 -7.75 -0.10 -9.91
N LEU A 144 -8.29 0.46 -8.83
CA LEU A 144 -8.07 -0.06 -7.47
C LEU A 144 -8.61 -1.48 -7.29
N ARG A 145 -9.62 -1.88 -8.05
CA ARG A 145 -10.19 -3.24 -8.03
C ARG A 145 -9.16 -4.30 -8.42
N THR A 146 -8.14 -3.92 -9.19
CA THR A 146 -7.07 -4.83 -9.64
C THR A 146 -5.99 -5.06 -8.58
N VAL A 147 -5.93 -4.23 -7.53
CA VAL A 147 -4.82 -4.24 -6.57
C VAL A 147 -4.83 -5.49 -5.71
N LEU A 148 -5.99 -5.92 -5.22
CA LEU A 148 -6.10 -7.15 -4.43
C LEU A 148 -5.74 -8.40 -5.24
N PRO A 149 -6.30 -8.65 -6.44
CA PRO A 149 -5.87 -9.76 -7.30
C PRO A 149 -4.39 -9.71 -7.66
N TYR A 150 -3.85 -8.51 -7.92
CA TYR A 150 -2.42 -8.34 -8.18
C TYR A 150 -1.57 -8.71 -6.97
N ALA A 151 -1.92 -8.22 -5.77
CA ALA A 151 -1.22 -8.55 -4.55
C ALA A 151 -1.29 -10.05 -4.23
N GLU A 152 -2.44 -10.68 -4.41
CA GLU A 152 -2.61 -12.14 -4.27
C GLU A 152 -1.65 -12.91 -5.18
N SER A 153 -1.48 -12.49 -6.44
CA SER A 153 -0.55 -13.12 -7.39
C SER A 153 0.92 -13.04 -6.98
N LEU A 154 1.27 -12.13 -6.07
CA LEU A 154 2.62 -11.97 -5.52
C LEU A 154 2.84 -12.76 -4.23
N THR A 155 1.76 -13.30 -3.64
CA THR A 155 1.86 -14.11 -2.43
C THR A 155 2.32 -15.53 -2.78
N PRO A 156 3.19 -16.15 -1.97
CA PRO A 156 3.54 -17.54 -2.19
C PRO A 156 2.30 -18.43 -2.01
N ALA A 157 2.20 -19.47 -2.84
CA ALA A 157 1.16 -20.48 -2.67
C ALA A 157 1.23 -21.09 -1.26
N PRO A 158 0.07 -21.37 -0.63
CA PRO A 158 0.02 -21.98 0.69
C PRO A 158 0.66 -23.37 0.74
#